data_AF-A0AAD8X6P2-F1
#
_entry.id   AF-A0AAD8X6P2-F1
#
_cell.length_a   1.000
_cell.length_b   1.000
_cell.length_c   1.000
_cell.angle_alpha   90.00
_cell.angle_beta   90.00
_cell.angle_gamma   90.00
#
_symmetry.space_group_name_H-M   'P 1'
#
loop_
_entity.id
_entity.type
_entity.pdbx_description
1 polymer ?
#
loop_
_entity_poly.entity_id
_entity_poly.type
_entity_poly.pdbx_seq_one_letter_code
_entity_poly.pdbx_strand_id
1 'polypeptide(L)'
;MQAFTQIRTFTVHGGKEIDVVYTNEEETMSKYLKMYAQWYAEEEENKFVGLDLEYTPEDPNHELENYLAVVQLSMKNHVLVCHYSWTNGECKALLRSFFQDQGIVFCTVDKRQDFVKLYFENIIIPSKNWIDIQELVHVKGRNDRGYLMRDGMASLATSIIDESYSEMKNKFPTERHNYWEEQPLSDLNLEYAAKDAYVSYQLYVKIWFFLRYLVFCPGCKKEDTLRGKVCYKCNAAEIKAERAQKNAAAEIARLNAELASVQAELASLKAPASSDNTQQASPPHGMRRKMNDEHWLESTDAPKSSDYWRRKWTDDEQKSDDPWTTKKSDQQSPKNDNPWLTKPGNY
;
A
#
# COMPACT_ATOMS: atom_id res chain seq x y z
N MET A 1 -28.69 9.45 -4.39
CA MET A 1 -27.44 10.12 -4.77
C MET A 1 -27.18 9.83 -6.24
N GLN A 2 -26.80 10.84 -7.03
CA GLN A 2 -26.44 10.64 -8.43
C GLN A 2 -25.02 10.05 -8.49
N ALA A 3 -24.87 8.95 -9.24
CA ALA A 3 -23.56 8.37 -9.51
C ALA A 3 -22.76 9.26 -10.47
N PHE A 4 -21.47 9.40 -10.24
CA PHE A 4 -20.55 10.13 -11.10
C PHE A 4 -19.15 9.52 -11.08
N THR A 5 -18.44 9.77 -12.17
CA THR A 5 -17.03 9.48 -12.30
C THR A 5 -16.37 10.61 -13.07
N GLN A 6 -15.21 11.07 -12.59
CA GLN A 6 -14.36 12.05 -13.24
C GLN A 6 -12.94 11.51 -13.29
N ILE A 7 -12.31 11.64 -14.45
CA ILE A 7 -10.90 11.31 -14.65
C ILE A 7 -10.13 12.61 -14.79
N ARG A 8 -9.00 12.71 -14.10
CA ARG A 8 -8.09 13.84 -14.13
C ARG A 8 -6.65 13.34 -14.18
N THR A 9 -5.77 14.22 -14.60
CA THR A 9 -4.32 14.01 -14.52
C THR A 9 -3.73 15.22 -13.82
N PHE A 10 -2.90 14.99 -12.81
CA PHE A 10 -2.21 16.06 -12.10
C PHE A 10 -0.69 15.85 -12.14
N THR A 11 0.04 16.96 -12.17
CA THR A 11 1.50 16.93 -12.11
C THR A 11 1.98 16.90 -10.66
N VAL A 12 2.85 15.93 -10.37
CA VAL A 12 3.59 15.80 -9.11
C VAL A 12 5.07 16.12 -9.32
N HIS A 13 5.88 15.97 -8.27
CA HIS A 13 7.32 16.24 -8.32
C HIS A 13 8.02 15.58 -9.54
N GLY A 14 8.98 16.29 -10.12
CA GLY A 14 9.78 15.82 -11.25
C GLY A 14 9.06 15.87 -12.59
N GLY A 15 7.94 16.60 -12.69
CA GLY A 15 7.12 16.67 -13.90
C GLY A 15 6.36 15.38 -14.19
N LYS A 16 6.31 14.46 -13.22
CA LYS A 16 5.59 13.19 -13.34
C LYS A 16 4.10 13.45 -13.24
N GLU A 17 3.32 12.69 -13.97
CA GLU A 17 1.87 12.74 -13.93
C GLU A 17 1.30 11.58 -13.12
N ILE A 18 0.20 11.86 -12.42
CA ILE A 18 -0.64 10.85 -11.76
C ILE A 18 -2.03 10.87 -12.36
N ASP A 19 -2.56 9.68 -12.64
CA ASP A 19 -3.92 9.49 -13.11
C ASP A 19 -4.86 9.38 -11.93
N VAL A 20 -5.89 10.21 -11.90
CA VAL A 20 -6.83 10.31 -10.79
C VAL A 20 -8.22 9.95 -11.26
N VAL A 21 -8.82 8.99 -10.57
CA VAL A 21 -10.23 8.61 -10.73
C VAL A 21 -10.98 9.09 -9.51
N TYR A 22 -11.85 10.07 -9.71
CA TYR A 22 -12.73 10.60 -8.68
C TYR A 22 -14.15 10.11 -8.90
N THR A 23 -14.72 9.38 -7.94
CA THR A 23 -15.99 8.69 -8.16
C THR A 23 -16.79 8.47 -6.87
N ASN A 24 -18.09 8.28 -7.01
CA ASN A 24 -18.96 7.67 -6.02
C ASN A 24 -19.76 6.48 -6.61
N GLU A 25 -19.35 6.00 -7.77
CA GLU A 25 -20.05 4.98 -8.57
C GLU A 25 -19.47 3.58 -8.31
N GLU A 26 -20.35 2.64 -8.00
CA GLU A 26 -19.99 1.27 -7.62
C GLU A 26 -19.20 0.54 -8.71
N GLU A 27 -19.65 0.61 -9.97
CA GLU A 27 -19.00 -0.08 -11.09
C GLU A 27 -17.55 0.42 -11.27
N THR A 28 -17.37 1.74 -11.24
CA THR A 28 -16.07 2.38 -11.34
C THR A 28 -15.19 2.02 -10.15
N MET A 29 -15.69 2.14 -8.92
CA MET A 29 -14.94 1.73 -7.72
C MET A 29 -14.52 0.25 -7.79
N SER A 30 -15.46 -0.65 -8.13
CA SER A 30 -15.19 -2.08 -8.27
C SER A 30 -14.10 -2.35 -9.29
N LYS A 31 -14.15 -1.69 -10.46
CA LYS A 31 -13.15 -1.80 -11.52
C LYS A 31 -11.74 -1.43 -11.02
N TYR A 32 -11.58 -0.28 -10.37
CA TYR A 32 -10.26 0.20 -9.95
C TYR A 32 -9.73 -0.52 -8.71
N LEU A 33 -10.58 -0.94 -7.78
CA LEU A 33 -10.19 -1.80 -6.66
C LEU A 33 -9.72 -3.18 -7.15
N LYS A 34 -10.40 -3.77 -8.14
CA LYS A 34 -9.95 -5.01 -8.80
C LYS A 34 -8.64 -4.83 -9.53
N MET A 35 -8.44 -3.70 -10.21
CA MET A 35 -7.16 -3.37 -10.86
C MET A 35 -6.02 -3.31 -9.83
N TYR A 36 -6.24 -2.70 -8.66
CA TYR A 36 -5.24 -2.69 -7.57
C TYR A 36 -4.97 -4.09 -7.04
N ALA A 37 -6.02 -4.90 -6.85
CA ALA A 37 -5.87 -6.30 -6.44
C ALA A 37 -5.09 -7.15 -7.47
N GLN A 38 -5.27 -6.87 -8.77
CA GLN A 38 -4.52 -7.52 -9.85
C GLN A 38 -3.04 -7.11 -9.83
N TRP A 39 -2.73 -5.82 -9.74
CA TRP A 39 -1.34 -5.36 -9.60
C TRP A 39 -0.66 -5.96 -8.37
N TYR A 40 -1.40 -6.08 -7.27
CA TYR A 40 -0.94 -6.74 -6.06
C TYR A 40 -0.63 -8.23 -6.28
N ALA A 41 -1.44 -8.94 -7.06
CA ALA A 41 -1.25 -10.37 -7.34
C ALA A 41 -0.03 -10.62 -8.25
N GLU A 42 0.26 -9.68 -9.15
CA GLU A 42 1.39 -9.74 -10.08
C GLU A 42 2.73 -9.32 -9.44
N GLU A 43 2.70 -8.50 -8.39
CA GLU A 43 3.90 -7.99 -7.72
C GLU A 43 4.24 -8.77 -6.45
N GLU A 44 5.28 -9.60 -6.49
CA GLU A 44 5.74 -10.34 -5.32
C GLU A 44 6.34 -9.44 -4.22
N GLU A 45 6.93 -8.30 -4.57
CA GLU A 45 7.80 -7.52 -3.67
C GLU A 45 7.23 -6.16 -3.20
N ASN A 46 6.20 -5.61 -3.85
CA ASN A 46 5.72 -4.23 -3.63
C ASN A 46 4.21 -4.15 -3.40
N LYS A 47 3.81 -4.74 -2.29
CA LYS A 47 2.42 -5.04 -1.93
C LYS A 47 1.76 -3.95 -1.08
N PHE A 48 1.85 -2.70 -1.51
CA PHE A 48 1.41 -1.56 -0.71
C PHE A 48 0.53 -0.56 -1.47
N VAL A 49 -0.44 0.00 -0.75
CA VAL A 49 -1.35 1.04 -1.18
C VAL A 49 -1.16 2.25 -0.27
N GLY A 50 -0.90 3.41 -0.85
CA GLY A 50 -0.93 4.69 -0.13
C GLY A 50 -2.36 5.00 0.27
N LEU A 51 -2.58 5.32 1.53
CA LEU A 51 -3.86 5.68 2.11
C LEU A 51 -3.77 7.09 2.69
N ASP A 52 -4.81 7.86 2.45
CA ASP A 52 -5.11 9.09 3.18
C ASP A 52 -6.64 9.20 3.30
N LEU A 53 -7.13 10.04 4.22
CA LEU A 53 -8.55 10.28 4.45
C LEU A 53 -8.82 11.77 4.67
N GLU A 54 -9.99 12.23 4.23
CA GLU A 54 -10.46 13.59 4.54
C GLU A 54 -11.87 13.55 5.14
N TYR A 55 -12.14 14.54 5.99
CA TYR A 55 -13.30 14.55 6.89
C TYR A 55 -14.22 15.73 6.61
N THR A 56 -15.49 15.61 6.99
CA THR A 56 -16.38 16.77 7.04
C THR A 56 -15.83 17.82 8.02
N PRO A 57 -16.25 19.10 7.92
CA PRO A 57 -15.98 20.10 8.94
C PRO A 57 -16.29 19.58 10.34
N GLU A 58 -15.44 19.94 11.29
CA GLU A 58 -15.80 19.80 12.70
C GLU A 58 -16.96 20.75 13.00
N ASP A 59 -17.95 20.24 13.73
CA ASP A 59 -18.99 21.09 14.30
C ASP A 59 -18.34 22.13 15.23
N PRO A 60 -18.60 23.44 15.05
CA PRO A 60 -18.04 24.50 15.90
C PRO A 60 -18.30 24.31 17.40
N ASN A 61 -19.36 23.58 17.76
CA ASN A 61 -19.71 23.29 19.15
C ASN A 61 -19.14 21.96 19.66
N HIS A 62 -18.48 21.18 18.80
CA HIS A 62 -18.01 19.82 19.05
C HIS A 62 -19.11 18.88 19.59
N GLU A 63 -20.38 19.16 19.27
CA GLU A 63 -21.52 18.32 19.68
C GLU A 63 -21.70 17.14 18.72
N LEU A 64 -21.28 17.32 17.45
CA LEU A 64 -21.23 16.29 16.43
C LEU A 64 -19.79 15.97 16.05
N GLU A 65 -19.48 14.68 15.96
CA GLU A 65 -18.22 14.24 15.37
C GLU A 65 -18.21 14.50 13.86
N ASN A 66 -17.07 14.96 13.32
CA ASN A 66 -16.88 14.95 11.88
C ASN A 66 -16.82 13.53 11.31
N TYR A 67 -17.37 13.34 10.12
CA TYR A 67 -17.49 12.04 9.46
C TYR A 67 -16.46 11.89 8.34
N LEU A 68 -16.25 10.65 7.90
CA LEU A 68 -15.44 10.36 6.72
C LEU A 68 -16.11 10.94 5.47
N ALA A 69 -15.42 11.85 4.78
CA ALA A 69 -15.92 12.50 3.57
C ALA A 69 -15.30 11.92 2.30
N VAL A 70 -13.98 11.70 2.30
CA VAL A 70 -13.24 11.22 1.14
C VAL A 70 -12.24 10.15 1.57
N VAL A 71 -12.11 9.10 0.76
CA VAL A 71 -11.08 8.06 0.90
C VAL A 71 -10.15 8.14 -0.31
N GLN A 72 -8.84 8.23 -0.09
CA GLN A 72 -7.86 8.26 -1.18
C GLN A 72 -6.96 7.02 -1.14
N LEU A 73 -6.86 6.34 -2.28
CA LEU A 73 -6.06 5.11 -2.43
C LEU A 73 -5.09 5.26 -3.60
N SER A 74 -3.80 5.23 -3.33
CA SER A 74 -2.76 5.37 -4.35
C SER A 74 -1.96 4.09 -4.55
N MET A 75 -1.75 3.71 -5.81
CA MET A 75 -0.80 2.67 -6.19
C MET A 75 -0.13 3.05 -7.51
N LYS A 76 1.20 2.93 -7.57
CA LYS A 76 2.03 3.34 -8.72
C LYS A 76 1.84 4.83 -9.04
N ASN A 77 1.26 5.13 -10.22
CA ASN A 77 0.96 6.48 -10.69
C ASN A 77 -0.56 6.72 -10.74
N HIS A 78 -1.35 5.84 -10.14
CA HIS A 78 -2.80 5.93 -10.14
C HIS A 78 -3.30 6.25 -8.74
N VAL A 79 -4.32 7.10 -8.65
CA VAL A 79 -5.02 7.43 -7.41
C VAL A 79 -6.53 7.29 -7.61
N LEU A 80 -7.16 6.48 -6.76
CA LEU A 80 -8.61 6.39 -6.65
C LEU A 80 -9.06 7.30 -5.49
N VAL A 81 -9.86 8.30 -5.81
CA VAL A 81 -10.48 9.22 -4.84
C VAL A 81 -11.97 8.88 -4.76
N CYS A 82 -12.36 8.22 -3.69
CA CYS A 82 -13.76 7.86 -3.43
C CYS A 82 -14.42 8.98 -2.64
N HIS A 83 -15.48 9.58 -3.17
CA HIS A 83 -16.28 10.58 -2.45
C HIS A 83 -17.22 9.89 -1.44
N TYR A 84 -16.63 9.39 -0.36
CA TYR A 84 -17.26 8.49 0.62
C TYR A 84 -18.62 8.98 1.15
N SER A 85 -18.74 10.26 1.52
CA SER A 85 -19.99 10.84 2.03
C SER A 85 -21.14 10.82 1.00
N TRP A 86 -20.81 10.71 -0.28
CA TRP A 86 -21.76 10.63 -1.40
C TRP A 86 -21.87 9.23 -2.01
N THR A 87 -21.37 8.20 -1.33
CA THR A 87 -21.48 6.80 -1.78
C THR A 87 -22.71 6.08 -1.22
N ASN A 88 -23.19 5.07 -1.94
CA ASN A 88 -24.27 4.18 -1.48
C ASN A 88 -23.72 3.04 -0.60
N GLY A 89 -24.62 2.20 -0.07
CA GLY A 89 -24.26 1.06 0.79
C GLY A 89 -23.33 0.04 0.12
N GLU A 90 -23.50 -0.22 -1.18
CA GLU A 90 -22.68 -1.16 -1.95
C GLU A 90 -21.24 -0.66 -2.11
N CYS A 91 -21.06 0.61 -2.44
CA CYS A 91 -19.74 1.26 -2.49
C CYS A 91 -19.03 1.19 -1.12
N LYS A 92 -19.77 1.45 -0.02
CA LYS A 92 -19.22 1.30 1.33
C LYS A 92 -18.83 -0.14 1.64
N ALA A 93 -19.62 -1.12 1.19
CA ALA A 93 -19.30 -2.54 1.34
C ALA A 93 -18.04 -2.93 0.55
N LEU A 94 -17.89 -2.45 -0.69
CA LEU A 94 -16.67 -2.64 -1.49
C LEU A 94 -15.42 -2.13 -0.78
N LEU A 95 -15.47 -0.91 -0.24
CA LEU A 95 -14.34 -0.34 0.52
C LEU A 95 -14.05 -1.16 1.79
N ARG A 96 -15.07 -1.56 2.55
CA ARG A 96 -14.89 -2.42 3.74
C ARG A 96 -14.17 -3.72 3.38
N SER A 97 -14.63 -4.42 2.34
CA SER A 97 -13.99 -5.66 1.90
C SER A 97 -12.55 -5.45 1.45
N PHE A 98 -12.27 -4.34 0.74
CA PHE A 98 -10.91 -4.02 0.31
C PHE A 98 -9.97 -3.73 1.48
N PHE A 99 -10.41 -2.94 2.46
CA PHE A 99 -9.63 -2.63 3.66
C PHE A 99 -9.37 -3.83 4.57
N GLN A 100 -10.27 -4.83 4.55
CA GLN A 100 -10.15 -6.06 5.35
C GLN A 100 -9.29 -7.14 4.68
N ASP A 101 -8.88 -6.95 3.42
CA ASP A 101 -8.03 -7.91 2.71
C ASP A 101 -6.64 -7.99 3.38
N GLN A 102 -6.34 -9.14 3.98
CA GLN A 102 -5.07 -9.37 4.66
C GLN A 102 -3.86 -9.49 3.73
N GLY A 103 -4.08 -9.57 2.42
CA GLY A 103 -3.02 -9.48 1.43
C GLY A 103 -2.46 -8.07 1.32
N ILE A 104 -3.29 -7.03 1.49
CA ILE A 104 -2.92 -5.66 1.14
C ILE A 104 -2.30 -4.95 2.34
N VAL A 105 -1.18 -4.25 2.14
CA VAL A 105 -0.62 -3.36 3.15
C VAL A 105 -1.00 -1.91 2.80
N PHE A 106 -1.61 -1.21 3.74
CA PHE A 106 -1.92 0.21 3.65
C PHE A 106 -0.82 1.01 4.36
N CYS A 107 -0.32 2.05 3.70
CA CYS A 107 0.68 2.95 4.26
C CYS A 107 0.11 4.37 4.32
N THR A 108 0.22 5.00 5.50
CA THR A 108 -0.26 6.36 5.77
C THR A 108 0.76 7.12 6.63
N VAL A 109 0.50 8.40 6.91
CA VAL A 109 1.22 9.23 7.87
C VAL A 109 0.24 9.66 8.96
N ASP A 110 0.49 9.29 10.21
CA ASP A 110 -0.36 9.61 11.37
C ASP A 110 -1.76 8.96 11.34
N LYS A 111 -1.81 7.63 11.48
CA LYS A 111 -3.07 6.85 11.35
C LYS A 111 -4.06 6.99 12.51
N ARG A 112 -3.75 7.78 13.55
CA ARG A 112 -4.50 7.74 14.82
C ARG A 112 -5.92 8.24 14.69
N GLN A 113 -6.08 9.38 14.03
CA GLN A 113 -7.40 9.96 13.79
C GLN A 113 -8.15 9.10 12.76
N ASP A 114 -7.46 8.68 11.71
CA ASP A 114 -7.97 7.78 10.68
C ASP A 114 -8.56 6.49 11.28
N PHE A 115 -7.86 5.89 12.25
CA PHE A 115 -8.33 4.68 12.91
C PHE A 115 -9.69 4.90 13.57
N VAL A 116 -9.86 6.00 14.30
CA VAL A 116 -11.13 6.34 14.96
C VAL A 116 -12.23 6.54 13.92
N LYS A 117 -11.93 7.25 12.82
CA LYS A 117 -12.91 7.58 11.78
C LYS A 117 -13.35 6.36 10.97
N LEU A 118 -12.42 5.47 10.62
CA LEU A 118 -12.76 4.20 9.97
C LEU A 118 -13.55 3.28 10.90
N TYR A 119 -13.21 3.25 12.20
CA TYR A 119 -13.92 2.44 13.18
C TYR A 119 -15.40 2.80 13.27
N PHE A 120 -15.75 4.10 13.30
CA PHE A 120 -17.15 4.54 13.29
C PHE A 120 -17.93 4.16 12.02
N GLU A 121 -17.23 3.99 10.89
CA GLU A 121 -17.83 3.50 9.63
C GLU A 121 -17.88 1.96 9.53
N ASN A 122 -17.52 1.25 10.60
CA ASN A 122 -17.34 -0.20 10.64
C ASN A 122 -16.33 -0.71 9.59
N ILE A 123 -15.28 0.08 9.35
CA ILE A 123 -14.14 -0.30 8.51
C ILE A 123 -12.98 -0.64 9.45
N ILE A 124 -12.43 -1.85 9.30
CA ILE A 124 -11.30 -2.31 10.11
C ILE A 124 -10.18 -2.73 9.15
N ILE A 125 -9.06 -2.03 9.22
CA ILE A 125 -7.81 -2.48 8.60
C ILE A 125 -7.06 -3.32 9.64
N PRO A 126 -6.67 -4.57 9.33
CA PRO A 126 -5.88 -5.36 10.27
C PRO A 126 -4.58 -4.62 10.65
N SER A 127 -4.21 -4.63 11.94
CA SER A 127 -3.06 -3.84 12.43
C SER A 127 -1.75 -4.15 11.69
N LYS A 128 -1.49 -5.43 11.43
CA LYS A 128 -0.31 -5.90 10.66
C LYS A 128 -0.29 -5.41 9.20
N ASN A 129 -1.45 -4.98 8.69
CA ASN A 129 -1.67 -4.50 7.33
C ASN A 129 -1.78 -2.97 7.27
N TRP A 130 -1.64 -2.25 8.40
CA TRP A 130 -1.73 -0.79 8.43
C TRP A 130 -0.47 -0.15 9.02
N ILE A 131 0.42 0.25 8.13
CA ILE A 131 1.70 0.88 8.47
C ILE A 131 1.50 2.39 8.61
N ASP A 132 1.88 2.91 9.77
CA ASP A 132 2.13 4.34 9.92
C ASP A 132 3.62 4.61 9.65
N ILE A 133 3.91 5.45 8.67
CA ILE A 133 5.29 5.77 8.30
C ILE A 133 6.05 6.41 9.47
N GLN A 134 5.35 7.10 10.39
CA GLN A 134 5.96 7.66 11.59
C GLN A 134 6.51 6.58 12.54
N GLU A 135 6.02 5.33 12.47
CA GLU A 135 6.56 4.22 13.27
C GLU A 135 7.90 3.71 12.72
N LEU A 136 8.19 3.97 11.44
CA LEU A 136 9.38 3.46 10.75
C LEU A 136 10.53 4.45 10.70
N VAL A 137 10.23 5.75 10.52
CA VAL A 137 11.24 6.79 10.29
C VAL A 137 10.89 8.06 11.03
N HIS A 138 11.91 8.69 11.64
CA HIS A 138 11.79 9.99 12.30
C HIS A 138 12.87 10.95 11.76
N VAL A 139 12.46 12.10 11.21
CA VAL A 139 13.37 13.07 10.57
C VAL A 139 13.62 14.30 11.43
N LYS A 140 12.66 14.73 12.27
CA LYS A 140 12.86 15.83 13.24
C LYS A 140 13.65 15.41 14.48
N GLY A 141 13.82 14.12 14.73
CA GLY A 141 14.58 13.61 15.89
C GLY A 141 13.84 13.81 17.22
N ARG A 142 14.55 14.26 18.25
CA ARG A 142 14.02 14.46 19.61
C ARG A 142 14.01 15.93 19.99
N ASN A 143 13.02 16.35 20.78
CA ASN A 143 12.99 17.69 21.37
C ASN A 143 13.95 17.79 22.57
N ASP A 144 14.08 18.99 23.15
CA ASP A 144 14.96 19.27 24.29
C ASP A 144 14.67 18.42 25.55
N ARG A 145 13.47 17.85 25.64
CA ARG A 145 13.06 16.95 26.72
C ARG A 145 13.31 15.47 26.39
N GLY A 146 13.94 15.19 25.25
CA GLY A 146 14.26 13.84 24.78
C GLY A 146 13.08 13.09 24.15
N TYR A 147 11.91 13.70 23.95
CA TYR A 147 10.78 13.03 23.29
C TYR A 147 10.92 13.08 21.77
N LEU A 148 10.62 11.97 21.09
CA LEU A 148 10.56 11.93 19.62
C LEU A 148 9.53 12.94 19.11
N MET A 149 9.96 13.77 18.18
CA MET A 149 9.10 14.75 17.52
C MET A 149 8.32 14.09 16.40
N ARG A 150 7.06 14.49 16.25
CA ARG A 150 6.20 13.98 15.17
C ARG A 150 6.52 14.63 13.84
N ASP A 151 6.68 13.80 12.82
CA ASP A 151 6.93 14.22 11.45
C ASP A 151 5.64 14.25 10.65
N GLY A 152 5.24 15.43 10.17
CA GLY A 152 4.13 15.52 9.23
C GLY A 152 4.54 14.99 7.85
N MET A 153 3.54 14.72 7.02
CA MET A 153 3.75 14.22 5.65
C MET A 153 4.72 15.10 4.85
N ALA A 154 4.55 16.43 4.90
CA ALA A 154 5.46 17.37 4.22
C ALA A 154 6.92 17.23 4.70
N SER A 155 7.17 17.13 6.01
CA SER A 155 8.54 16.97 6.53
C SER A 155 9.17 15.63 6.13
N LEU A 156 8.39 14.55 6.12
CA LEU A 156 8.85 13.24 5.66
C LEU A 156 9.15 13.27 4.16
N ALA A 157 8.24 13.80 3.35
CA ALA A 157 8.38 13.87 1.91
C ALA A 157 9.57 14.74 1.49
N THR A 158 9.76 15.88 2.15
CA THR A 158 10.93 16.77 1.96
C THR A 158 12.24 16.04 2.21
N SER A 159 12.28 15.22 3.27
CA SER A 159 13.51 14.56 3.72
C SER A 159 13.83 13.27 2.96
N ILE A 160 12.81 12.55 2.50
CA ILE A 160 12.94 11.19 1.96
C ILE A 160 12.75 11.13 0.44
N ILE A 161 11.85 11.97 -0.10
CA ILE A 161 11.55 11.99 -1.53
C ILE A 161 12.34 13.11 -2.21
N ASP A 162 11.99 14.37 -1.90
CA ASP A 162 12.58 15.56 -2.54
C ASP A 162 12.19 16.86 -1.82
N GLU A 163 13.09 17.85 -1.82
CA GLU A 163 12.90 19.14 -1.15
C GLU A 163 11.67 19.94 -1.64
N SER A 164 11.25 19.75 -2.88
CA SER A 164 10.08 20.43 -3.45
C SER A 164 8.74 20.11 -2.75
N TYR A 165 8.70 19.06 -1.93
CA TYR A 165 7.53 18.74 -1.10
C TYR A 165 7.41 19.60 0.18
N SER A 166 8.40 20.45 0.48
CA SER A 166 8.37 21.37 1.64
C SER A 166 7.11 22.24 1.68
N GLU A 167 6.65 22.68 0.52
CA GLU A 167 5.50 23.57 0.36
C GLU A 167 4.20 22.82 -0.01
N MET A 168 4.19 21.48 0.03
CA MET A 168 3.03 20.70 -0.45
C MET A 168 1.74 20.98 0.33
N LYS A 169 1.86 21.32 1.61
CA LYS A 169 0.72 21.70 2.47
C LYS A 169 0.41 23.19 2.42
N ASN A 170 1.43 24.05 2.22
CA ASN A 170 1.26 25.51 2.24
C ASN A 170 0.51 26.07 1.02
N LYS A 171 0.50 25.31 -0.09
CA LYS A 171 -0.21 25.70 -1.32
C LYS A 171 -1.72 25.42 -1.27
N PHE A 172 -2.19 24.69 -0.26
CA PHE A 172 -3.60 24.40 -0.08
C PHE A 172 -4.22 25.39 0.93
N PRO A 173 -5.21 26.20 0.53
CA PRO A 173 -5.80 27.19 1.42
C PRO A 173 -6.51 26.52 2.60
N THR A 174 -6.30 27.02 3.82
CA THR A 174 -6.84 26.41 5.04
C THR A 174 -8.37 26.31 5.02
N GLU A 175 -9.06 27.30 4.44
CA GLU A 175 -10.51 27.29 4.29
C GLU A 175 -11.02 26.14 3.42
N ARG A 176 -10.19 25.58 2.54
CA ARG A 176 -10.57 24.47 1.65
C ARG A 176 -10.73 23.13 2.38
N HIS A 177 -10.21 23.00 3.60
CA HIS A 177 -10.45 21.83 4.45
C HIS A 177 -11.91 21.70 4.92
N ASN A 178 -12.73 22.74 4.78
CA ASN A 178 -14.12 22.72 5.22
C ASN A 178 -15.12 22.30 4.12
N TYR A 179 -14.64 21.80 2.98
CA TYR A 179 -15.48 21.55 1.80
C TYR A 179 -15.27 20.14 1.22
N TRP A 180 -14.91 19.18 2.07
CA TRP A 180 -14.66 17.80 1.64
C TRP A 180 -15.94 17.03 1.31
N GLU A 181 -17.08 17.44 1.86
CA GLU A 181 -18.41 16.91 1.54
C GLU A 181 -19.07 17.60 0.34
N GLU A 182 -18.47 18.64 -0.25
CA GLU A 182 -19.03 19.28 -1.43
C GLU A 182 -18.96 18.36 -2.66
N GLN A 183 -20.08 18.24 -3.37
CA GLN A 183 -20.17 17.48 -4.61
C GLN A 183 -20.48 18.42 -5.80
N PRO A 184 -19.63 18.44 -6.84
CA PRO A 184 -18.32 17.80 -6.95
C PRO A 184 -17.24 18.51 -6.11
N LEU A 185 -16.18 17.79 -5.74
CA LEU A 185 -14.98 18.43 -5.21
C LEU A 185 -14.41 19.43 -6.22
N SER A 186 -13.88 20.54 -5.71
CA SER A 186 -13.09 21.45 -6.53
C SER A 186 -11.83 20.77 -7.07
N ASP A 187 -11.31 21.21 -8.21
CA ASP A 187 -10.05 20.67 -8.75
C ASP A 187 -8.89 20.82 -7.76
N LEU A 188 -8.90 21.89 -6.93
CA LEU A 188 -7.91 22.13 -5.89
C LEU A 188 -7.97 21.09 -4.75
N ASN A 189 -9.17 20.77 -4.25
CA ASN A 189 -9.40 19.72 -3.27
C ASN A 189 -9.00 18.35 -3.85
N LEU A 190 -9.39 18.08 -5.10
CA LEU A 190 -9.11 16.82 -5.74
C LEU A 190 -7.61 16.61 -6.00
N GLU A 191 -6.90 17.63 -6.46
CA GLU A 191 -5.44 17.60 -6.65
C GLU A 191 -4.71 17.37 -5.32
N TYR A 192 -5.12 18.06 -4.27
CA TYR A 192 -4.53 17.92 -2.94
C TYR A 192 -4.71 16.49 -2.39
N ALA A 193 -5.95 16.00 -2.38
CA ALA A 193 -6.29 14.66 -1.93
C ALA A 193 -5.52 13.58 -2.72
N ALA A 194 -5.39 13.75 -4.03
CA ALA A 194 -4.63 12.84 -4.86
C ALA A 194 -3.12 12.83 -4.53
N LYS A 195 -2.55 14.02 -4.28
CA LYS A 195 -1.14 14.16 -3.93
C LYS A 195 -0.82 13.56 -2.57
N ASP A 196 -1.69 13.70 -1.58
CA ASP A 196 -1.46 13.16 -0.24
C ASP A 196 -1.37 11.62 -0.25
N ALA A 197 -2.34 10.93 -0.83
CA ALA A 197 -2.26 9.47 -0.97
C ALA A 197 -1.06 9.02 -1.82
N TYR A 198 -0.75 9.75 -2.90
CA TYR A 198 0.43 9.46 -3.72
C TYR A 198 1.73 9.60 -2.94
N VAL A 199 1.85 10.63 -2.10
CA VAL A 199 3.03 10.84 -1.25
C VAL A 199 3.14 9.74 -0.18
N SER A 200 2.04 9.33 0.45
CA SER A 200 2.04 8.16 1.36
C SER A 200 2.60 6.91 0.67
N TYR A 201 2.14 6.61 -0.55
CA TYR A 201 2.66 5.50 -1.35
C TYR A 201 4.17 5.67 -1.65
N GLN A 202 4.60 6.83 -2.16
CA GLN A 202 6.00 7.05 -2.54
C GLN A 202 6.95 7.04 -1.33
N LEU A 203 6.53 7.59 -0.19
CA LEU A 203 7.29 7.52 1.05
C LEU A 203 7.59 6.07 1.40
N TYR A 204 6.57 5.22 1.40
CA TYR A 204 6.74 3.82 1.73
C TYR A 204 7.59 3.08 0.69
N VAL A 205 7.45 3.35 -0.61
CA VAL A 205 8.34 2.80 -1.66
C VAL A 205 9.82 3.08 -1.32
N LYS A 206 10.14 4.33 -1.00
CA LYS A 206 11.52 4.74 -0.71
C LYS A 206 12.03 4.09 0.57
N ILE A 207 11.23 4.12 1.63
CA ILE A 207 11.59 3.50 2.92
C ILE A 207 11.78 1.99 2.76
N TRP A 208 10.85 1.30 2.09
CA TRP A 208 10.93 -0.13 1.83
C TRP A 208 12.18 -0.49 1.04
N PHE A 209 12.48 0.26 -0.03
CA PHE A 209 13.72 0.09 -0.78
C PHE A 209 14.96 0.26 0.12
N PHE A 210 14.96 1.29 0.98
CA PHE A 210 16.06 1.50 1.92
C PHE A 210 16.18 0.39 2.96
N LEU A 211 15.08 -0.07 3.56
CA LEU A 211 15.10 -1.12 4.57
C LEU A 211 15.50 -2.49 3.99
N ARG A 212 15.14 -2.77 2.73
CA ARG A 212 15.40 -4.05 2.07
C ARG A 212 16.78 -4.16 1.46
N TYR A 213 17.27 -3.11 0.81
CA TYR A 213 18.48 -3.17 -0.03
C TYR A 213 19.70 -2.45 0.54
N LEU A 214 19.59 -1.85 1.72
CA LEU A 214 20.75 -1.32 2.43
C LEU A 214 21.31 -2.35 3.41
N VAL A 215 22.22 -3.19 2.92
CA VAL A 215 23.00 -4.10 3.76
C VAL A 215 23.87 -3.28 4.71
N PHE A 216 23.75 -3.57 6.01
CA PHE A 216 24.58 -2.99 7.07
C PHE A 216 26.04 -3.42 6.85
N CYS A 217 26.94 -2.48 6.53
CA CYS A 217 28.36 -2.76 6.38
C CYS A 217 29.02 -2.83 7.77
N PRO A 218 29.52 -3.99 8.24
CA PRO A 218 30.02 -4.15 9.61
C PRO A 218 31.28 -3.32 9.95
N GLY A 219 31.91 -2.67 8.96
CA GLY A 219 33.20 -1.98 9.10
C GLY A 219 33.17 -0.46 9.20
N CYS A 220 32.01 0.21 9.09
CA CYS A 220 31.92 1.68 9.13
C CYS A 220 31.64 2.19 10.56
N LYS A 221 32.53 3.04 11.10
CA LYS A 221 32.41 3.61 12.47
C LYS A 221 31.22 4.58 12.58
N LYS A 222 30.61 4.62 13.76
CA LYS A 222 29.20 4.95 14.02
C LYS A 222 28.79 6.43 14.14
N GLU A 223 29.67 7.42 14.06
CA GLU A 223 29.41 8.64 14.88
C GLU A 223 28.99 9.95 14.20
N ASP A 224 28.93 10.14 12.88
CA ASP A 224 28.60 11.48 12.36
C ASP A 224 27.44 11.55 11.34
N THR A 225 26.40 12.29 11.77
CA THR A 225 25.17 12.75 11.09
C THR A 225 24.05 11.72 10.98
N LEU A 226 22.78 12.18 11.10
CA LEU A 226 21.42 11.54 11.13
C LEU A 226 21.13 10.32 10.21
N ARG A 227 22.14 9.50 9.95
CA ARG A 227 22.41 8.93 8.63
C ARG A 227 23.05 7.58 8.84
N GLY A 228 22.22 6.57 9.03
CA GLY A 228 22.59 5.20 8.67
C GLY A 228 22.84 5.14 7.16
N LYS A 229 24.00 5.61 6.69
CA LYS A 229 24.38 5.52 5.29
C LYS A 229 25.18 4.25 5.07
N VAL A 230 24.53 3.32 4.37
CA VAL A 230 24.95 2.89 3.02
C VAL A 230 26.34 3.36 2.64
N CYS A 231 27.25 2.40 2.57
CA CYS A 231 28.48 2.58 1.82
C CYS A 231 28.14 2.55 0.32
N TYR A 232 28.01 3.71 -0.33
CA TYR A 232 27.81 3.80 -1.80
C TYR A 232 28.94 3.11 -2.58
N LYS A 233 30.16 3.06 -2.02
CA LYS A 233 31.29 2.32 -2.59
C LYS A 233 31.11 0.80 -2.55
N CYS A 234 30.33 0.28 -1.60
CA CYS A 234 30.13 -1.14 -1.36
C CYS A 234 28.89 -1.67 -2.13
N ASN A 235 27.89 -0.81 -2.38
CA ASN A 235 26.65 -1.20 -3.06
C ASN A 235 26.70 -1.05 -4.60
N ALA A 236 27.71 -0.38 -5.16
CA ALA A 236 27.81 -0.15 -6.60
C ALA A 236 28.01 -1.43 -7.42
N ALA A 237 28.73 -2.42 -6.88
CA ALA A 237 28.97 -3.69 -7.57
C ALA A 237 27.72 -4.58 -7.59
N GLU A 238 26.96 -4.60 -6.49
CA GLU A 238 25.76 -5.43 -6.32
C GLU A 238 24.60 -4.87 -7.13
N ILE A 239 24.37 -3.55 -7.09
CA ILE A 239 23.41 -2.86 -7.98
C ILE A 239 23.78 -3.06 -9.45
N LYS A 240 25.07 -3.06 -9.79
CA LYS A 240 25.54 -3.33 -11.16
C LYS A 240 25.31 -4.80 -11.55
N ALA A 241 25.51 -5.74 -10.63
CA ALA A 241 25.25 -7.17 -10.86
C ALA A 241 23.75 -7.45 -11.04
N GLU A 242 22.90 -6.85 -10.22
CA GLU A 242 21.44 -7.03 -10.31
C GLU A 242 20.88 -6.41 -11.60
N ARG A 243 21.37 -5.23 -12.01
CA ARG A 243 21.05 -4.65 -13.33
C ARG A 243 21.54 -5.52 -14.48
N ALA A 244 22.74 -6.08 -14.38
CA ALA A 244 23.25 -7.00 -15.39
C ALA A 244 22.39 -8.29 -15.47
N GLN A 245 21.93 -8.80 -14.33
CA GLN A 245 21.07 -9.98 -14.27
C GLN A 245 19.68 -9.71 -14.85
N LYS A 246 19.06 -8.55 -14.54
CA LYS A 246 17.80 -8.11 -15.15
C LYS A 246 17.92 -7.92 -16.67
N ASN A 247 19.02 -7.32 -17.13
CA ASN A 247 19.29 -7.17 -18.56
C ASN A 247 19.50 -8.53 -19.25
N ALA A 248 20.23 -9.45 -18.61
CA ALA A 248 20.43 -10.81 -19.12
C ALA A 248 19.12 -11.59 -19.20
N ALA A 249 18.26 -11.48 -18.17
CA ALA A 249 16.93 -12.11 -18.18
C ALA A 249 16.03 -11.55 -19.30
N ALA A 250 16.06 -10.24 -19.52
CA ALA A 250 15.33 -9.60 -20.62
C ALA A 250 15.83 -10.07 -22.00
N GLU A 251 17.14 -10.22 -22.17
CA GLU A 251 17.72 -10.72 -23.42
C GLU A 251 17.41 -12.20 -23.65
N ILE A 252 17.44 -13.04 -22.62
CA ILE A 252 17.01 -14.44 -22.69
C ILE A 252 15.54 -14.53 -23.11
N ALA A 253 14.66 -13.69 -22.51
CA ALA A 253 13.25 -13.65 -22.89
C ALA A 253 13.06 -13.25 -24.36
N ARG A 254 13.84 -12.28 -24.85
CA ARG A 254 13.85 -11.86 -26.26
C ARG A 254 14.27 -12.99 -27.19
N LEU A 255 15.38 -13.67 -26.88
CA LEU A 255 15.89 -14.79 -27.68
C LEU A 255 14.94 -15.99 -27.69
N ASN A 256 14.28 -16.29 -26.57
CA ASN A 256 13.28 -17.34 -26.51
C ASN A 256 12.05 -17.03 -27.37
N ALA A 257 11.63 -15.75 -27.43
CA ALA A 257 10.55 -15.33 -28.32
C ALA A 257 10.94 -15.46 -29.81
N GLU A 258 12.17 -15.07 -30.17
CA GLU A 258 12.70 -15.27 -31.52
C GLU A 258 12.78 -16.76 -31.89
N LEU A 259 13.29 -17.60 -30.98
CA LEU A 259 13.38 -19.04 -31.19
C LEU A 259 12.00 -19.67 -31.42
N ALA A 260 11.00 -19.26 -30.64
CA ALA A 260 9.62 -19.72 -30.81
C ALA A 260 9.06 -19.34 -32.19
N SER A 261 9.36 -18.14 -32.69
CA SER A 261 8.97 -17.70 -34.04
C SER A 261 9.61 -18.56 -35.13
N VAL A 262 10.92 -18.82 -35.03
CA VAL A 262 11.64 -19.66 -36.01
C VAL A 262 11.13 -21.11 -35.98
N GLN A 263 10.83 -21.64 -34.80
CA GLN A 263 10.26 -22.98 -34.66
C GLN A 263 8.87 -23.07 -35.30
N ALA A 264 8.04 -22.04 -35.15
CA ALA A 264 6.73 -21.97 -35.81
C ALA A 264 6.86 -21.93 -37.35
N GLU A 265 7.81 -21.16 -37.87
CA GLU A 265 8.09 -21.09 -39.31
C GLU A 265 8.61 -22.43 -39.85
N LEU A 266 9.54 -23.09 -39.15
CA LEU A 266 10.04 -24.41 -39.51
C LEU A 266 8.93 -25.47 -39.49
N ALA A 267 8.02 -25.40 -38.52
CA ALA A 267 6.85 -26.29 -38.46
C ALA A 267 5.92 -26.07 -39.66
N SER A 268 5.75 -24.82 -40.11
CA SER A 268 4.96 -24.50 -41.30
C SER A 268 5.58 -25.03 -42.60
N LEU A 269 6.91 -25.04 -42.69
CA LEU A 269 7.66 -25.57 -43.85
C LEU A 269 7.71 -27.10 -43.86
N LYS A 270 7.64 -27.74 -42.68
CA LYS A 270 7.61 -29.20 -42.53
C LYS A 270 6.20 -29.78 -42.61
N ALA A 271 5.16 -28.95 -42.68
CA ALA A 271 3.82 -29.42 -42.93
C ALA A 271 3.79 -30.12 -44.30
N PRO A 272 3.52 -31.43 -44.37
CA PRO A 272 3.45 -32.11 -45.65
C PRO A 272 2.31 -31.49 -46.46
N ALA A 273 2.62 -31.08 -47.69
CA ALA A 273 1.61 -30.73 -48.67
C ALA A 273 0.65 -31.92 -48.79
N SER A 274 -0.58 -31.74 -48.30
CA SER A 274 -1.61 -32.76 -48.37
C SER A 274 -1.90 -33.04 -49.84
N SER A 275 -1.33 -34.14 -50.34
CA SER A 275 -1.78 -34.76 -51.57
C SER A 275 -3.16 -35.36 -51.35
N ASP A 276 -4.04 -35.04 -52.29
CA ASP A 276 -5.35 -35.62 -52.52
C ASP A 276 -5.44 -37.15 -52.40
N ASN A 277 -6.68 -37.58 -52.13
CA ASN A 277 -7.25 -38.94 -52.26
C ASN A 277 -6.71 -39.98 -51.24
N THR A 278 -7.53 -40.72 -50.49
CA THR A 278 -8.52 -41.70 -50.99
C THR A 278 -9.35 -42.25 -49.82
N GLN A 279 -10.57 -42.72 -50.13
CA GLN A 279 -11.51 -43.46 -49.27
C GLN A 279 -10.90 -44.76 -48.66
N GLN A 280 -11.29 -45.14 -47.43
CA GLN A 280 -11.99 -46.40 -47.08
C GLN A 280 -11.86 -46.82 -45.60
N ALA A 281 -13.04 -47.14 -45.03
CA ALA A 281 -13.40 -48.26 -44.14
C ALA A 281 -12.59 -48.59 -42.84
N SER A 282 -13.33 -48.61 -41.72
CA SER A 282 -13.08 -49.37 -40.48
C SER A 282 -13.52 -50.86 -40.63
N PRO A 283 -13.46 -51.75 -39.60
CA PRO A 283 -12.63 -51.91 -38.37
C PRO A 283 -12.17 -53.42 -38.24
N PRO A 284 -12.07 -54.13 -37.08
CA PRO A 284 -11.76 -53.84 -35.66
C PRO A 284 -10.67 -54.78 -35.04
N HIS A 285 -10.52 -54.68 -33.70
CA HIS A 285 -9.99 -55.66 -32.72
C HIS A 285 -8.49 -55.73 -32.41
N GLY A 286 -8.20 -55.73 -31.09
CA GLY A 286 -7.20 -56.64 -30.52
C GLY A 286 -6.25 -56.08 -29.45
N MET A 287 -6.58 -56.38 -28.19
CA MET A 287 -5.64 -56.75 -27.10
C MET A 287 -4.49 -55.80 -26.68
N ARG A 288 -4.71 -55.18 -25.52
CA ARG A 288 -4.05 -55.50 -24.22
C ARG A 288 -2.52 -55.75 -24.23
N ARG A 289 -1.75 -54.86 -23.59
CA ARG A 289 -0.62 -55.23 -22.70
C ARG A 289 -0.37 -54.17 -21.63
N LYS A 290 -0.02 -54.67 -20.44
CA LYS A 290 0.38 -54.00 -19.20
C LYS A 290 1.90 -53.71 -19.19
N MET A 291 2.31 -53.00 -18.13
CA MET A 291 3.66 -52.80 -17.56
C MET A 291 4.32 -51.48 -18.00
N ASN A 292 5.02 -50.72 -17.17
CA ASN A 292 5.30 -50.80 -15.73
C ASN A 292 5.80 -49.41 -15.27
N ASP A 293 5.84 -49.26 -13.95
CA ASP A 293 6.47 -48.23 -13.13
C ASP A 293 7.78 -47.67 -13.66
N GLU A 294 7.97 -46.35 -13.58
CA GLU A 294 9.26 -45.74 -13.23
C GLU A 294 9.07 -44.56 -12.27
N HIS A 295 9.68 -44.75 -11.11
CA HIS A 295 10.04 -43.75 -10.11
C HIS A 295 10.92 -42.66 -10.73
N TRP A 296 10.58 -41.39 -10.51
CA TRP A 296 11.58 -40.31 -10.43
C TRP A 296 11.39 -39.54 -9.13
N LEU A 297 12.30 -39.79 -8.20
CA LEU A 297 12.66 -38.92 -7.10
C LEU A 297 13.51 -37.79 -7.70
N GLU A 298 12.99 -36.57 -7.70
CA GLU A 298 13.87 -35.39 -7.68
C GLU A 298 13.51 -34.54 -6.46
N SER A 299 14.42 -34.65 -5.49
CA SER A 299 14.68 -33.65 -4.47
C SER A 299 15.10 -32.35 -5.15
N THR A 300 14.42 -31.26 -4.79
CA THR A 300 15.01 -29.92 -4.84
C THR A 300 14.76 -29.26 -3.50
N ASP A 301 15.73 -29.39 -2.61
CA ASP A 301 15.91 -28.51 -1.46
C ASP A 301 16.12 -27.07 -1.96
N ALA A 302 15.04 -26.30 -2.01
CA ALA A 302 15.10 -24.85 -2.10
C ALA A 302 15.21 -24.27 -0.67
N PRO A 303 16.22 -23.43 -0.36
CA PRO A 303 16.29 -22.81 0.96
C PRO A 303 15.14 -21.81 1.13
N LYS A 304 14.24 -22.10 2.07
CA LYS A 304 13.17 -21.21 2.54
C LYS A 304 13.78 -19.98 3.21
N SER A 305 14.04 -18.93 2.43
CA SER A 305 14.50 -17.63 2.95
C SER A 305 13.36 -16.77 3.53
N SER A 306 12.11 -17.21 3.45
CA SER A 306 10.94 -16.50 3.98
C SER A 306 10.60 -16.82 5.44
N ASP A 307 11.18 -17.86 6.03
CA ASP A 307 10.87 -18.31 7.39
C ASP A 307 11.69 -17.58 8.48
N TYR A 308 12.77 -16.89 8.11
CA TYR A 308 13.66 -16.23 9.08
C TYR A 308 13.06 -14.95 9.69
N TRP A 309 12.25 -14.21 8.94
CA TRP A 309 11.65 -12.95 9.42
C TRP A 309 10.27 -13.12 10.06
N ARG A 310 9.60 -14.26 9.80
CA ARG A 310 8.29 -14.56 10.41
C ARG A 310 8.40 -14.89 11.91
N ARG A 311 9.55 -15.41 12.37
CA ARG A 311 9.80 -15.68 13.80
C ARG A 311 10.24 -14.46 14.62
N LYS A 312 10.94 -13.49 14.01
CA LYS A 312 11.45 -12.35 14.77
C LYS A 312 10.39 -11.30 15.13
N TRP A 313 9.21 -11.35 14.50
CA TRP A 313 8.09 -10.48 14.83
C TRP A 313 7.12 -11.08 15.87
N THR A 314 7.14 -12.40 16.09
CA THR A 314 6.28 -13.03 17.12
C THR A 314 6.94 -13.06 18.50
N ASP A 315 8.28 -13.01 18.57
CA ASP A 315 9.00 -13.31 19.80
C ASP A 315 9.26 -12.08 20.69
N ASP A 316 9.08 -10.86 20.15
CA ASP A 316 9.28 -9.59 20.90
C ASP A 316 7.96 -8.97 21.43
N GLU A 317 6.79 -9.55 21.14
CA GLU A 317 5.47 -9.02 21.59
C GLU A 317 4.77 -9.84 22.69
N GLN A 318 5.50 -10.71 23.39
CA GLN A 318 4.97 -11.37 24.61
C GLN A 318 5.35 -10.66 25.93
N LYS A 319 5.92 -9.45 25.85
CA LYS A 319 6.21 -8.60 27.02
C LYS A 319 6.03 -7.12 26.71
N SER A 320 4.81 -6.69 26.39
CA SER A 320 4.41 -5.32 26.66
C SER A 320 3.15 -5.36 27.51
N ASP A 321 3.31 -4.97 28.76
CA ASP A 321 2.22 -4.80 29.71
C ASP A 321 1.17 -3.84 29.13
N ASP A 322 -0.03 -4.37 28.92
CA ASP A 322 -1.23 -3.61 28.67
C ASP A 322 -1.49 -2.68 29.89
N PRO A 323 -1.40 -1.34 29.76
CA PRO A 323 -1.57 -0.45 30.89
C PRO A 323 -3.02 -0.34 31.38
N TRP A 324 -3.97 -1.10 30.81
CA TRP A 324 -5.39 -1.01 31.17
C TRP A 324 -6.02 -2.26 31.80
N THR A 325 -5.22 -3.27 32.17
CA THR A 325 -5.74 -4.40 32.97
C THR A 325 -5.12 -4.46 34.36
N THR A 326 -5.67 -3.71 35.33
CA THR A 326 -5.48 -4.00 36.76
C THR A 326 -6.67 -4.74 37.36
N LYS A 327 -6.32 -5.72 38.19
CA LYS A 327 -7.12 -6.78 38.79
C LYS A 327 -8.33 -6.26 39.58
N LYS A 328 -9.46 -6.94 39.39
CA LYS A 328 -10.51 -7.07 40.41
C LYS A 328 -10.00 -7.95 41.56
N SER A 329 -10.01 -7.41 42.78
CA SER A 329 -10.23 -8.19 44.00
C SER A 329 -10.92 -7.29 45.02
N ASP A 330 -11.90 -7.88 45.70
CA ASP A 330 -12.97 -7.26 46.46
C ASP A 330 -12.52 -6.43 47.69
N GLN A 331 -13.15 -5.27 47.94
CA GLN A 331 -14.18 -5.06 48.98
C GLN A 331 -14.39 -3.56 49.30
N GLN A 332 -15.68 -3.22 49.52
CA GLN A 332 -16.26 -2.05 50.21
C GLN A 332 -16.41 -0.72 49.45
N SER A 333 -17.66 -0.44 49.02
CA SER A 333 -18.24 0.90 48.85
C SER A 333 -18.07 1.73 50.15
N PRO A 334 -17.86 3.08 50.11
CA PRO A 334 -18.94 3.97 49.66
C PRO A 334 -18.55 5.37 49.08
N LYS A 335 -19.59 6.05 48.56
CA LYS A 335 -19.78 7.49 48.27
C LYS A 335 -19.16 8.08 46.98
N ASN A 336 -20.09 8.43 46.07
CA ASN A 336 -19.92 9.34 44.94
C ASN A 336 -19.65 10.76 45.45
N ASP A 337 -18.49 11.31 45.15
CA ASP A 337 -18.23 12.75 45.06
C ASP A 337 -17.30 12.97 43.86
N ASN A 338 -17.86 13.45 42.73
CA ASN A 338 -17.09 13.76 41.52
C ASN A 338 -16.79 15.27 41.51
N PRO A 339 -15.53 15.73 41.65
CA PRO A 339 -15.21 17.13 41.93
C PRO A 339 -15.07 18.04 40.69
N TRP A 340 -15.47 17.61 39.49
CA TRP A 340 -15.22 18.37 38.25
C TRP A 340 -16.43 19.06 37.62
N LEU A 341 -17.54 19.19 38.35
CA LEU A 341 -18.71 19.97 37.92
C LEU A 341 -19.08 21.03 38.96
N THR A 342 -18.37 22.16 38.97
CA THR A 342 -18.97 23.45 39.36
C THR A 342 -18.44 24.57 38.46
N LYS A 343 -19.38 25.24 37.79
CA LYS A 343 -19.19 26.54 37.12
C LYS A 343 -18.81 27.60 38.15
N PRO A 344 -18.21 28.72 37.72
CA PRO A 344 -18.64 29.99 38.29
C PRO A 344 -19.03 31.00 37.20
N GLY A 345 -20.18 31.63 37.43
CA GLY A 345 -20.58 32.85 36.75
C GLY A 345 -20.05 34.11 37.44
N ASN A 346 -20.14 35.20 36.69
CA ASN A 346 -20.21 36.61 37.08
C ASN A 346 -19.28 37.08 38.22
N TYR A 347 -18.17 37.71 37.85
CA TYR A 347 -17.97 39.17 37.90
C TYR A 347 -16.86 39.58 36.94
#